data_AF-A0A2D3RBR0-F1
#
_entry.id   AF-A0A2D3RBR0-F1
#
_cell.length_a   1.000
_cell.length_b   1.000
_cell.length_c   1.000
_cell.angle_alpha   90.00
_cell.angle_beta   90.00
_cell.angle_gamma   90.00
#
_symmetry.space_group_name_H-M   'P 1'
#
loop_
_entity.id
_entity.type
_entity.pdbx_description
1 polymer ?
#
loop_
_entity_poly.entity_id
_entity_poly.type
_entity_poly.pdbx_seq_one_letter_code
_entity_poly.pdbx_strand_id
1 'polypeptide(L)'
;MAKKPELTAEKDPPDTSEKADLGASNNSAVKKMMKDATGSDFESLQTRLLDHVLASVWVRKGKDQNDAIMATIAAIAAIKPTDGLEGMLAAQMVATHETVMECLRCAMSPEQSFEGRDSNLKHAPKLLQIYTRQMEVLAKHRIRGQQKITVEHVNVHAGGQAIVGNVDGSAPSPSKAASA
;
A
#
# COMPACT_ATOMS: atom_id res chain seq x y z
N MET A 1 62.52 -43.50 -31.35
CA MET A 1 61.54 -43.85 -32.39
C MET A 1 60.18 -43.99 -31.75
N ALA A 2 59.18 -43.30 -32.33
CA ALA A 2 57.73 -43.51 -32.25
C ALA A 2 57.03 -43.64 -30.87
N LYS A 3 56.11 -42.71 -30.57
CA LYS A 3 54.68 -42.89 -30.90
C LYS A 3 53.91 -41.57 -30.72
N LYS A 4 53.22 -41.13 -31.77
CA LYS A 4 52.27 -39.99 -31.77
C LYS A 4 50.89 -40.53 -31.33
N PRO A 5 50.11 -39.82 -30.50
CA PRO A 5 48.81 -40.31 -30.05
C PRO A 5 47.70 -40.04 -31.07
N GLU A 6 46.73 -40.94 -31.03
CA GLU A 6 45.52 -41.07 -31.84
C GLU A 6 44.44 -40.07 -31.42
N LEU A 7 43.64 -39.63 -32.38
CA LEU A 7 42.56 -38.67 -32.26
C LEU A 7 41.27 -39.39 -31.81
N THR A 8 40.67 -38.99 -30.69
CA THR A 8 39.27 -39.32 -30.36
C THR A 8 38.46 -38.04 -30.23
N ALA A 9 37.36 -37.99 -30.99
CA ALA A 9 36.36 -36.93 -30.97
C ALA A 9 35.52 -36.98 -29.69
N GLU A 10 35.24 -35.83 -29.08
CA GLU A 10 34.19 -35.73 -28.06
C GLU A 10 33.50 -34.35 -28.06
N LYS A 11 32.27 -34.39 -28.58
CA LYS A 11 31.03 -33.69 -28.19
C LYS A 11 30.96 -32.15 -28.26
N ASP A 12 30.05 -31.68 -29.12
CA ASP A 12 29.54 -30.31 -29.14
C ASP A 12 29.00 -29.89 -27.75
N PRO A 13 29.22 -28.62 -27.33
CA PRO A 13 28.75 -28.12 -26.03
C PRO A 13 27.22 -27.99 -25.99
N PRO A 14 26.60 -28.10 -24.80
CA PRO A 14 25.15 -28.05 -24.67
C PRO A 14 24.60 -26.66 -24.96
N ASP A 15 23.44 -26.65 -25.59
CA ASP A 15 22.64 -25.50 -26.01
C ASP A 15 22.43 -24.49 -24.86
N THR A 16 22.88 -23.25 -25.08
CA THR A 16 22.82 -22.12 -24.17
C THR A 16 21.44 -21.44 -24.13
N SER A 17 20.46 -21.92 -24.89
CA SER A 17 19.12 -21.33 -25.00
C SER A 17 18.28 -21.44 -23.72
N GLU A 18 18.47 -22.48 -22.89
CA GLU A 18 17.58 -22.78 -21.75
C GLU A 18 17.78 -21.85 -20.53
N LYS A 19 18.99 -21.29 -20.33
CA LYS A 19 19.28 -20.40 -19.18
C LYS A 19 18.76 -18.97 -19.35
N ALA A 20 18.50 -18.52 -20.57
CA ALA A 20 18.03 -17.16 -20.84
C ALA A 20 16.52 -17.00 -20.52
N ASP A 21 15.72 -18.04 -20.78
CA ASP A 21 14.27 -18.03 -20.56
C ASP A 21 13.88 -18.06 -19.06
N LEU A 22 14.64 -18.79 -18.24
CA LEU A 22 14.44 -18.82 -16.77
C LEU A 22 14.66 -17.45 -16.11
N GLY A 23 15.63 -16.66 -16.61
CA GLY A 23 15.91 -15.32 -16.10
C GLY A 23 14.86 -14.28 -16.50
N ALA A 24 14.35 -14.37 -17.72
CA ALA A 24 13.29 -13.47 -18.21
C ALA A 24 11.94 -13.73 -17.53
N SER A 25 11.59 -15.01 -17.33
CA SER A 25 10.38 -15.42 -16.61
C SER A 25 10.40 -14.93 -15.15
N ASN A 26 11.51 -15.12 -14.43
CA ASN A 26 11.66 -14.64 -13.06
C ASN A 26 11.55 -13.12 -12.95
N ASN A 27 12.12 -12.36 -13.90
CA ASN A 27 12.06 -10.90 -13.87
C ASN A 27 10.62 -10.39 -14.08
N SER A 28 9.87 -11.01 -15.00
CA SER A 28 8.45 -10.66 -15.22
C SER A 28 7.56 -10.98 -14.01
N ALA A 29 7.78 -12.11 -13.34
CA ALA A 29 7.07 -12.51 -12.14
C ALA A 29 7.36 -11.54 -10.97
N VAL A 30 8.63 -11.18 -10.77
CA VAL A 30 9.04 -10.21 -9.75
C VAL A 30 8.42 -8.84 -10.02
N LYS A 31 8.46 -8.37 -11.28
CA LYS A 31 7.87 -7.08 -11.65
C LYS A 31 6.36 -7.04 -11.42
N LYS A 32 5.66 -8.14 -11.73
CA LYS A 32 4.23 -8.28 -11.43
C LYS A 32 3.97 -8.26 -9.93
N MET A 33 4.75 -8.99 -9.14
CA MET A 33 4.65 -9.01 -7.69
C MET A 33 4.88 -7.61 -7.08
N MET A 34 5.87 -6.86 -7.56
CA MET A 34 6.15 -5.49 -7.11
C MET A 34 4.98 -4.55 -7.40
N LYS A 35 4.38 -4.67 -8.59
CA LYS A 35 3.19 -3.90 -8.96
C LYS A 35 1.98 -4.29 -8.11
N ASP A 36 1.71 -5.58 -7.93
CA ASP A 36 0.58 -6.08 -7.14
C ASP A 36 0.71 -5.68 -5.66
N ALA A 37 1.94 -5.65 -5.12
CA ALA A 37 2.20 -5.26 -3.74
C ALA A 37 2.11 -3.75 -3.51
N THR A 38 2.41 -2.91 -4.50
CA THR A 38 2.50 -1.44 -4.28
C THR A 38 1.45 -0.64 -5.02
N GLY A 39 0.71 -1.24 -5.96
CA GLY A 39 -0.20 -0.54 -6.86
C GLY A 39 0.48 0.42 -7.84
N SER A 40 1.82 0.54 -7.83
CA SER A 40 2.53 1.53 -8.63
C SER A 40 3.16 0.91 -9.88
N ASP A 41 3.18 1.68 -10.97
CA ASP A 41 4.01 1.39 -12.15
C ASP A 41 5.45 1.95 -12.02
N PHE A 42 5.70 2.80 -11.03
CA PHE A 42 7.00 3.43 -10.83
C PHE A 42 7.89 2.56 -9.95
N GLU A 43 8.91 1.95 -10.55
CA GLU A 43 9.89 1.07 -9.88
C GLU A 43 10.55 1.75 -8.67
N SER A 44 10.87 3.05 -8.77
CA SER A 44 11.44 3.82 -7.66
C SER A 44 10.51 3.92 -6.44
N LEU A 45 9.19 4.02 -6.67
CA LEU A 45 8.20 4.01 -5.61
C LEU A 45 7.99 2.60 -5.07
N GLN A 46 7.98 1.58 -5.93
CA GLN A 46 7.89 0.16 -5.53
C GLN A 46 8.98 -0.18 -4.51
N THR A 47 10.24 0.08 -4.87
CA THR A 47 11.40 -0.21 -4.01
C THR A 47 11.34 0.57 -2.70
N ARG A 48 11.08 1.88 -2.77
CA ARG A 48 11.03 2.74 -1.58
C ARG A 48 9.92 2.32 -0.60
N LEU A 49 8.75 1.93 -1.12
CA LEU A 49 7.63 1.48 -0.29
C LEU A 49 7.97 0.20 0.47
N LEU A 50 8.52 -0.79 -0.22
CA LEU A 50 8.91 -2.03 0.42
C LEU A 50 10.02 -1.80 1.44
N ASP A 51 11.04 -1.01 1.11
CA ASP A 51 12.11 -0.67 2.07
C ASP A 51 11.56 -0.06 3.36
N HIS A 52 10.62 0.90 3.25
CA HIS A 52 10.00 1.53 4.42
C HIS A 52 9.21 0.54 5.27
N VAL A 53 8.39 -0.32 4.66
CA VAL A 53 7.58 -1.26 5.43
C VAL A 53 8.46 -2.34 6.04
N LEU A 54 9.43 -2.89 5.30
CA LEU A 54 10.34 -3.91 5.82
C LEU A 54 11.19 -3.37 6.99
N ALA A 55 11.60 -2.10 6.95
CA ALA A 55 12.28 -1.45 8.07
C ALA A 55 11.38 -1.24 9.30
N SER A 56 10.05 -1.24 9.14
CA SER A 56 9.09 -1.10 10.24
C SER A 56 8.70 -2.42 10.91
N VAL A 57 9.04 -3.56 10.29
CA VAL A 57 8.67 -4.89 10.80
C VAL A 57 9.62 -5.29 11.91
N TRP A 58 9.05 -5.53 13.08
CA TRP A 58 9.80 -6.08 14.19
C TRP A 58 9.94 -7.60 14.06
N VAL A 59 11.17 -8.11 14.04
CA VAL A 59 11.44 -9.55 14.02
C VAL A 59 11.86 -10.01 15.40
N ARG A 60 11.05 -10.90 16.01
CA ARG A 60 11.39 -11.48 17.31
C ARG A 60 12.71 -12.24 17.23
N LYS A 61 13.58 -12.04 18.23
CA LYS A 61 14.84 -12.79 18.34
C LYS A 61 14.58 -14.31 18.25
N GLY A 62 15.28 -14.98 17.34
CA GLY A 62 15.14 -16.43 17.10
C GLY A 62 14.02 -16.84 16.14
N LYS A 63 13.34 -15.88 15.49
CA LYS A 63 12.45 -16.14 14.35
C LYS A 63 13.18 -15.88 13.03
N ASP A 64 12.72 -16.57 11.99
CA ASP A 64 13.24 -16.36 10.63
C ASP A 64 12.82 -14.97 10.14
N GLN A 65 13.81 -14.17 9.75
CA GLN A 65 13.60 -12.85 9.18
C GLN A 65 12.91 -12.94 7.82
N ASN A 66 13.17 -13.98 7.04
CA ASN A 66 12.54 -14.18 5.74
C ASN A 66 11.03 -14.42 5.86
N ASP A 67 10.61 -15.19 6.87
CA ASP A 67 9.18 -15.41 7.14
C ASP A 67 8.46 -14.11 7.45
N ALA A 68 9.06 -13.24 8.26
CA ALA A 68 8.50 -11.93 8.59
C ALA A 68 8.39 -11.05 7.35
N ILE A 69 9.44 -10.97 6.53
CA ILE A 69 9.45 -10.23 5.26
C ILE A 69 8.34 -10.74 4.34
N MET A 70 8.22 -12.06 4.15
CA MET A 70 7.21 -12.64 3.27
C MET A 70 5.79 -12.40 3.80
N ALA A 71 5.58 -12.48 5.11
CA ALA A 71 4.29 -12.15 5.73
C ALA A 71 3.92 -10.68 5.52
N THR A 72 4.88 -9.76 5.64
CA THR A 72 4.66 -8.33 5.39
C THR A 72 4.29 -8.06 3.94
N ILE A 73 5.04 -8.63 2.99
CA ILE A 73 4.72 -8.47 1.56
C ILE A 73 3.34 -9.04 1.25
N ALA A 74 3.01 -10.22 1.80
CA ALA A 74 1.69 -10.82 1.67
C ALA A 74 0.59 -9.94 2.27
N ALA A 75 0.84 -9.27 3.40
CA ALA A 75 -0.11 -8.36 4.03
C ALA A 75 -0.41 -7.14 3.14
N ILE A 76 0.61 -6.52 2.54
CA ILE A 76 0.40 -5.40 1.60
C ILE A 76 -0.34 -5.88 0.35
N ALA A 77 0.08 -7.02 -0.23
CA ALA A 77 -0.57 -7.61 -1.40
C ALA A 77 -2.04 -7.99 -1.13
N ALA A 78 -2.38 -8.41 0.10
CA ALA A 78 -3.74 -8.74 0.50
C ALA A 78 -4.68 -7.51 0.53
N ILE A 79 -4.12 -6.31 0.76
CA ILE A 79 -4.87 -5.04 0.66
C ILE A 79 -5.27 -4.75 -0.79
N LYS A 80 -4.50 -5.27 -1.76
CA LYS A 80 -4.70 -5.09 -3.21
C LYS A 80 -4.72 -3.62 -3.62
N PRO A 81 -3.65 -2.86 -3.36
CA PRO A 81 -3.58 -1.46 -3.75
C PRO A 81 -3.76 -1.31 -5.26
N THR A 82 -4.69 -0.45 -5.69
CA THR A 82 -4.99 -0.24 -7.12
C THR A 82 -4.14 0.84 -7.78
N ASP A 83 -3.49 1.68 -6.97
CA ASP A 83 -2.58 2.73 -7.41
C ASP A 83 -1.52 3.02 -6.34
N GLY A 84 -0.58 3.92 -6.64
CA GLY A 84 0.51 4.26 -5.74
C GLY A 84 0.06 4.93 -4.43
N LEU A 85 -1.09 5.62 -4.38
CA LEU A 85 -1.60 6.19 -3.13
C LEU A 85 -2.17 5.10 -2.23
N GLU A 86 -2.90 4.15 -2.80
CA GLU A 86 -3.31 2.95 -2.07
C GLU A 86 -2.09 2.16 -1.60
N GLY A 87 -1.02 2.09 -2.39
CA GLY A 87 0.26 1.47 -1.99
C GLY A 87 0.88 2.12 -0.75
N MET A 88 0.94 3.45 -0.73
CA MET A 88 1.41 4.21 0.44
C MET A 88 0.52 4.01 1.67
N LEU A 89 -0.80 4.01 1.48
CA LEU A 89 -1.74 3.78 2.58
C LEU A 89 -1.63 2.35 3.12
N ALA A 90 -1.52 1.35 2.23
CA ALA A 90 -1.34 -0.05 2.57
C ALA A 90 -0.07 -0.28 3.39
N ALA A 91 1.05 0.34 2.96
CA ALA A 91 2.30 0.34 3.70
C ALA A 91 2.13 0.89 5.14
N GLN A 92 1.45 2.03 5.28
CA GLN A 92 1.18 2.62 6.59
C GLN A 92 0.26 1.73 7.45
N MET A 93 -0.74 1.08 6.85
CA MET A 93 -1.67 0.20 7.54
C MET A 93 -0.96 -1.03 8.11
N VAL A 94 -0.07 -1.66 7.32
CA VAL A 94 0.75 -2.79 7.79
C VAL A 94 1.67 -2.35 8.92
N ALA A 95 2.42 -1.25 8.75
CA ALA A 95 3.29 -0.72 9.80
C ALA A 95 2.51 -0.38 11.10
N THR A 96 1.30 0.17 10.97
CA THR A 96 0.43 0.48 12.12
C THR A 96 -0.02 -0.79 12.83
N HIS A 97 -0.40 -1.82 12.07
CA HIS A 97 -0.79 -3.12 12.59
C HIS A 97 0.35 -3.79 13.38
N GLU A 98 1.54 -3.86 12.79
CA GLU A 98 2.72 -4.43 13.45
C GLU A 98 3.07 -3.68 14.74
N THR A 99 3.06 -2.34 14.69
CA THR A 99 3.37 -1.50 15.86
C THR A 99 2.36 -1.72 16.98
N VAL A 100 1.07 -1.80 16.66
CA VAL A 100 0.05 -1.99 17.70
C VAL A 100 0.09 -3.39 18.31
N MET A 101 0.37 -4.42 17.50
CA MET A 101 0.57 -5.78 17.99
C MET A 101 1.78 -5.84 18.93
N GLU A 102 2.86 -5.14 18.60
CA GLU A 102 4.05 -5.09 19.45
C GLU A 102 3.80 -4.30 20.76
N CYS A 103 3.05 -3.19 20.72
CA CYS A 103 2.62 -2.50 21.94
C CYS A 103 1.83 -3.42 22.86
N LEU A 104 0.84 -4.13 22.33
CA LEU A 104 0.02 -5.06 23.11
C LEU A 104 0.85 -6.22 23.68
N ARG A 105 1.77 -6.77 22.89
CA ARG A 105 2.71 -7.82 23.34
C ARG A 105 3.61 -7.31 24.46
N CYS A 106 4.19 -6.11 24.31
CA CYS A 106 5.06 -5.49 25.31
C CYS A 106 4.31 -5.19 26.62
N ALA A 107 3.04 -4.77 26.54
CA ALA A 107 2.20 -4.53 27.71
C ALA A 107 1.92 -5.81 28.53
N MET A 108 1.94 -6.98 27.88
CA MET A 108 1.68 -8.28 28.49
C MET A 108 2.96 -9.05 28.90
N SER A 109 4.14 -8.44 28.75
CA SER A 109 5.40 -9.09 29.12
C SER A 109 5.49 -9.28 30.65
N PRO A 110 5.84 -10.47 31.18
CA PRO A 110 5.88 -10.75 32.62
C PRO A 110 6.84 -9.84 33.42
N GLU A 111 7.95 -9.42 32.80
CA GLU A 111 8.99 -8.59 33.41
C GLU A 111 8.81 -7.09 33.11
N GLN A 112 7.63 -6.67 32.64
CA GLN A 112 7.39 -5.28 32.24
C GLN A 112 7.28 -4.33 33.44
N SER A 113 7.90 -3.16 33.35
CA SER A 113 7.72 -2.11 34.36
C SER A 113 6.31 -1.51 34.30
N PHE A 114 5.88 -0.86 35.38
CA PHE A 114 4.58 -0.17 35.39
C PHE A 114 4.50 0.89 34.29
N GLU A 115 5.56 1.71 34.14
CA GLU A 115 5.66 2.77 33.14
C GLU A 115 5.64 2.20 31.72
N GLY A 116 6.34 1.08 31.49
CA GLY A 116 6.35 0.40 30.20
C GLY A 116 4.97 -0.14 29.84
N ARG A 117 4.27 -0.75 30.79
CA ARG A 117 2.91 -1.25 30.59
C ARG A 117 1.92 -0.11 30.33
N ASP A 118 1.96 0.94 31.14
CA ASP A 118 1.10 2.11 31.01
C ASP A 118 1.30 2.84 29.66
N SER A 119 2.56 3.07 29.26
CA SER A 119 2.87 3.69 27.97
C SER A 119 2.32 2.88 26.78
N ASN A 120 2.56 1.57 26.76
CA ASN A 120 2.05 0.69 25.70
C ASN A 120 0.52 0.67 25.65
N LEU A 121 -0.16 0.58 26.81
CA LEU A 121 -1.62 0.59 26.89
C LEU A 121 -2.22 1.96 26.55
N LYS A 122 -1.46 3.06 26.66
CA LYS A 122 -1.87 4.40 26.20
C LYS A 122 -1.69 4.58 24.70
N HIS A 123 -0.67 3.99 24.10
CA HIS A 123 -0.39 4.11 22.67
C HIS A 123 -1.25 3.18 21.82
N ALA A 124 -1.48 1.94 22.27
CA ALA A 124 -2.18 0.94 21.48
C ALA A 124 -3.61 1.38 21.03
N PRO A 125 -4.47 1.97 21.89
CA PRO A 125 -5.78 2.45 21.47
C PRO A 125 -5.72 3.54 20.39
N LYS A 126 -4.70 4.42 20.44
CA LYS A 126 -4.51 5.47 19.43
C LYS A 126 -4.17 4.86 18.07
N LEU A 127 -3.29 3.87 18.04
CA LEU A 127 -2.93 3.16 16.82
C LEU A 127 -4.12 2.35 16.26
N LEU A 128 -4.93 1.71 17.12
CA LEU A 128 -6.17 1.06 16.69
C LEU A 128 -7.14 2.04 16.05
N GLN A 129 -7.32 3.24 16.62
CA GLN A 129 -8.15 4.29 16.02
C GLN A 129 -7.61 4.78 14.68
N ILE A 130 -6.28 4.95 14.56
CA ILE A 130 -5.63 5.28 13.29
C ILE A 130 -5.90 4.20 12.25
N TYR A 131 -5.75 2.93 12.61
CA TYR A 131 -6.00 1.81 11.71
C TYR A 131 -7.45 1.79 11.19
N THR A 132 -8.43 1.99 12.09
CA THR A 132 -9.85 2.12 11.69
C THR A 132 -10.05 3.30 10.72
N ARG A 133 -9.44 4.45 10.99
CA ARG A 133 -9.51 5.62 10.10
C ARG A 133 -8.88 5.33 8.74
N GLN A 134 -7.76 4.61 8.68
CA GLN A 134 -7.12 4.22 7.43
C GLN A 134 -8.02 3.29 6.61
N MET A 135 -8.69 2.33 7.26
CA MET A 135 -9.70 1.47 6.61
C MET A 135 -10.84 2.30 5.99
N GLU A 136 -11.36 3.30 6.70
CA GLU A 136 -12.38 4.20 6.16
C GLU A 136 -11.87 5.04 4.98
N VAL A 137 -10.64 5.56 5.08
CA VAL A 137 -10.03 6.35 4.00
C VAL A 137 -9.85 5.49 2.76
N LEU A 138 -9.37 4.25 2.90
CA LEU A 138 -9.24 3.31 1.79
C LEU A 138 -10.60 2.99 1.17
N ALA A 139 -11.61 2.69 1.98
CA ALA A 139 -12.97 2.43 1.49
C ALA A 139 -13.53 3.64 0.72
N LYS A 140 -13.40 4.85 1.26
CA LYS A 140 -13.84 6.09 0.61
C LYS A 140 -13.07 6.35 -0.70
N HIS A 141 -11.77 6.06 -0.72
CA HIS A 141 -10.94 6.19 -1.90
C HIS A 141 -11.45 5.29 -3.05
N ARG A 142 -11.79 4.04 -2.74
CA ARG A 142 -12.32 3.07 -3.71
C ARG A 142 -13.72 3.38 -4.23
N ILE A 143 -14.52 4.11 -3.45
CA ILE A 143 -15.90 4.48 -3.82
C ILE A 143 -15.94 5.70 -4.76
N ARG A 144 -14.85 6.48 -4.89
CA ARG A 144 -14.83 7.78 -5.60
C ARG A 144 -15.12 7.76 -7.11
N GLY A 145 -15.44 6.62 -7.72
CA GLY A 145 -15.96 6.50 -9.08
C GLY A 145 -17.49 6.32 -9.20
N GLN A 146 -18.23 6.25 -8.10
CA GLN A 146 -19.67 5.90 -8.09
C GLN A 146 -20.58 7.00 -7.51
N GLN A 147 -20.28 8.28 -7.72
CA GLN A 147 -21.27 9.33 -7.43
C GLN A 147 -22.33 9.32 -8.55
N LYS A 148 -23.14 8.26 -8.59
CA LYS A 148 -24.21 8.05 -9.56
C LYS A 148 -25.39 8.92 -9.16
N ILE A 149 -25.38 10.18 -9.56
CA ILE A 149 -26.55 11.06 -9.44
C ILE A 149 -27.60 10.51 -10.41
N THR A 150 -28.60 9.82 -9.89
CA THR A 150 -29.76 9.41 -10.69
C THR A 150 -30.70 10.61 -10.74
N VAL A 151 -30.73 11.28 -11.89
CA VAL A 151 -31.68 12.37 -12.12
C VAL A 151 -33.02 11.73 -12.48
N GLU A 152 -34.00 11.85 -11.58
CA GLU A 152 -35.41 11.64 -11.91
C GLU A 152 -35.95 12.91 -12.60
N HIS A 153 -36.89 12.76 -13.54
CA HIS A 153 -37.42 13.90 -14.32
C HIS A 153 -38.00 14.98 -13.40
N VAL A 154 -37.33 16.13 -13.34
CA VAL A 154 -37.83 17.32 -12.64
C VAL A 154 -38.54 18.20 -13.66
N ASN A 155 -39.83 18.48 -13.42
CA ASN A 155 -40.60 19.39 -14.27
C ASN A 155 -40.46 20.82 -13.72
N VAL A 156 -39.78 21.70 -14.47
CA VAL A 156 -39.67 23.12 -14.10
C VAL A 156 -40.79 23.87 -14.81
N HIS A 157 -41.74 24.38 -14.03
CA HIS A 157 -42.84 25.19 -14.56
C HIS A 157 -42.38 26.59 -14.97
N ALA A 158 -43.15 27.26 -15.85
CA ALA A 158 -42.87 28.62 -16.27
C ALA A 158 -42.69 29.55 -15.05
N GLY A 159 -41.50 30.14 -14.90
CA GLY A 159 -41.12 30.99 -13.76
C GLY A 159 -40.28 30.30 -12.68
N GLY A 160 -40.09 28.98 -12.72
CA GLY A 160 -39.16 28.27 -11.85
C GLY A 160 -37.73 28.29 -12.38
N GLN A 161 -36.74 28.51 -11.51
CA GLN A 161 -35.33 28.34 -11.83
C GLN A 161 -34.74 27.22 -10.98
N ALA A 162 -34.15 26.22 -11.62
CA ALA A 162 -33.39 25.17 -10.97
C ALA A 162 -31.90 25.43 -11.21
N ILE A 163 -31.10 25.35 -10.14
CA ILE A 163 -29.65 25.51 -10.22
C ILE A 163 -29.03 24.12 -10.07
N VAL A 164 -28.16 23.74 -11.01
CA VAL A 164 -27.35 22.51 -10.93
C VAL A 164 -25.89 22.92 -10.88
N GLY A 165 -25.24 22.69 -9.74
CA GLY A 165 -23.85 23.04 -9.50
C GLY A 165 -23.56 23.38 -8.04
N ASN A 166 -22.29 23.64 -7.72
CA ASN A 166 -21.89 24.13 -6.41
C ASN A 166 -22.35 25.59 -6.23
N VAL A 167 -23.18 25.85 -5.23
CA VAL A 167 -23.65 27.20 -4.87
C VAL A 167 -22.84 27.76 -3.71
N ASP A 168 -21.89 28.64 -4.00
CA ASP A 168 -21.17 29.42 -2.99
C ASP A 168 -21.96 30.71 -2.70
N GLY A 169 -22.57 30.77 -1.52
CA GLY A 169 -23.42 31.90 -1.09
C GLY A 169 -22.60 33.14 -0.77
N SER A 170 -22.23 33.94 -1.77
CA SER A 170 -21.73 35.29 -1.54
C SER A 170 -22.91 36.27 -1.44
N ALA A 171 -23.30 36.64 -0.23
CA ALA A 171 -24.28 37.70 0.00
C ALA A 171 -23.71 39.07 -0.40
N PRO A 172 -24.44 39.91 -1.17
CA PRO A 172 -24.00 41.26 -1.47
C PRO A 172 -24.26 42.20 -0.27
N SER A 173 -23.22 42.90 0.17
CA SER A 173 -23.27 43.95 1.20
C SER A 173 -24.16 45.11 0.73
N PRO A 174 -25.04 45.68 1.58
CA PRO A 174 -25.88 46.80 1.19
C PRO A 174 -25.06 48.09 1.05
N SER A 175 -25.07 48.65 -0.16
CA SER A 175 -24.54 49.97 -0.49
C SER A 175 -25.33 51.05 0.26
N LYS A 176 -24.64 51.89 1.02
CA LYS A 176 -25.19 53.04 1.73
C LYS A 176 -25.47 54.16 0.73
N ALA A 177 -26.75 54.42 0.46
CA ALA A 177 -27.21 55.54 -0.35
C ALA A 177 -26.79 56.88 0.30
N ALA A 178 -26.24 57.78 -0.50
CA ALA A 178 -25.96 59.16 -0.14
C ALA A 178 -27.27 59.96 -0.06
N SER A 179 -27.48 60.66 1.05
CA SER A 179 -28.59 61.60 1.26
C SER A 179 -28.30 62.95 0.61
N ALA A 180 -29.34 63.53 0.02
CA ALA A 180 -29.44 64.94 -0.37
C ALA A 180 -29.43 65.87 0.85
#